data_AF-A0A8J8KMV0-F1
#
_entry.id   AF-A0A8J8KMV0-F1
#
_cell.length_a   1.000
_cell.length_b   1.000
_cell.length_c   1.000
_cell.angle_alpha   90.00
_cell.angle_beta   90.00
_cell.angle_gamma   90.00
#
_symmetry.space_group_name_H-M   'P 1'
#
loop_
_entity.id
_entity.type
_entity.pdbx_description
1 polymer ?
#
loop_
_entity_poly.entity_id
_entity_poly.type
_entity_poly.pdbx_seq_one_letter_code
_entity_poly.pdbx_strand_id
1 'polypeptide(L)' 'MLSLAARPLAINPLPTGGYPLLGLVLLAIGGWLIWRSRRPENPSRREERLGGIAFAVLGCAIGIAGLVAVAND' A
#
# COMPACT_ATOMS: atom_id res chain seq x y z
N MET A 1 23.10 -31.32 12.97
CA MET A 1 21.98 -30.37 12.98
C MET A 1 22.36 -29.20 12.09
N LEU A 2 21.89 -29.20 10.84
CA LEU A 2 22.27 -28.21 9.82
C LEU A 2 21.59 -26.88 10.12
N SER A 3 22.40 -25.85 10.36
CA SER A 3 21.99 -24.45 10.52
C SER A 3 21.28 -23.99 9.25
N LEU A 4 19.99 -23.68 9.35
CA LEU A 4 19.18 -23.07 8.30
C LEU A 4 19.66 -21.62 8.13
N ALA A 5 20.77 -21.44 7.41
CA ALA A 5 21.28 -20.11 7.06
C ALA A 5 20.19 -19.37 6.27
N ALA A 6 19.52 -18.44 6.94
CA ALA A 6 18.59 -17.50 6.32
C ALA A 6 19.37 -16.74 5.25
N ARG A 7 19.19 -17.12 3.99
CA ARG A 7 19.76 -16.38 2.87
C ARG A 7 19.17 -14.97 2.94
N PRO A 8 19.99 -13.90 2.97
CA PRO A 8 19.45 -12.55 2.90
C PRO A 8 18.66 -12.46 1.60
N LEU A 9 17.34 -12.30 1.71
CA LEU A 9 16.48 -12.04 0.58
C LEU A 9 16.99 -10.71 -0.01
N ALA A 10 17.56 -10.75 -1.21
CA ALA A 10 18.01 -9.55 -1.89
C ALA A 10 16.78 -8.68 -2.16
N ILE A 11 16.58 -7.67 -1.32
CA ILE A 11 15.54 -6.66 -1.52
C ILE A 11 16.06 -5.77 -2.64
N ASN A 12 15.64 -6.04 -3.87
CA ASN A 12 15.87 -5.10 -4.97
C ASN A 12 15.04 -3.86 -4.67
N PRO A 13 15.65 -2.72 -4.30
CA PRO A 13 14.88 -1.52 -4.03
C PRO A 13 14.13 -1.14 -5.30
N LEU A 14 12.86 -0.75 -5.15
CA LEU A 14 12.16 -0.17 -6.29
C LEU A 14 12.94 1.08 -6.74
N PRO A 15 13.06 1.32 -8.06
CA PRO A 15 13.58 2.58 -8.55
C PRO A 15 12.77 3.75 -7.96
N THR A 16 13.39 4.91 -7.72
CA THR A 16 12.75 6.05 -7.02
C THR A 16 11.42 6.46 -7.64
N GLY A 17 11.29 6.36 -8.97
CA GLY A 17 10.04 6.60 -9.70
C GLY A 17 8.92 5.56 -9.49
N GLY A 18 9.22 4.41 -8.88
CA GLY A 18 8.25 3.35 -8.57
C GLY A 18 7.41 3.63 -7.33
N TYR A 19 7.92 4.40 -6.36
CA TYR A 19 7.20 4.70 -5.11
C TYR A 19 5.93 5.55 -5.31
N PRO A 20 5.93 6.61 -6.16
CA PRO A 20 4.71 7.36 -6.48
C PRO A 20 3.62 6.49 -7.11
N LEU A 21 4.01 5.62 -8.06
CA LEU A 21 3.09 4.68 -8.71
C LEU A 21 2.50 3.68 -7.71
N LEU A 22 3.33 3.13 -6.82
CA LEU A 22 2.87 2.24 -5.76
C LEU A 22 1.87 2.93 -4.82
N GLY A 23 2.14 4.19 -4.46
CA GLY A 23 1.23 5.02 -3.67
C GLY A 23 -0.14 5.18 -4.33
N LEU A 24 -0.17 5.50 -5.63
CA LEU A 24 -1.41 5.61 -6.41
C LEU A 24 -2.19 4.29 -6.48
N VAL A 25 -1.50 3.16 -6.66
CA VAL A 25 -2.14 1.83 -6.69
C VAL A 25 -2.79 1.50 -5.35
N LEU A 26 -2.08 1.72 -4.24
CA LEU A 26 -2.63 1.49 -2.90
C LEU A 26 -3.85 2.38 -2.61
N LEU A 27 -3.79 3.63 -3.05
CA LEU A 27 -4.88 4.59 -2.90
C LEU A 27 -6.11 4.18 -3.72
N ALA A 28 -5.92 3.69 -4.95
CA ALA A 28 -6.98 3.15 -5.78
C ALA A 28 -7.65 1.91 -5.16
N ILE A 29 -6.85 0.98 -4.62
CA ILE A 29 -7.36 -0.22 -3.92
C ILE A 29 -8.14 0.19 -2.67
N GLY A 30 -7.58 1.10 -1.86
CA GLY A 30 -8.24 1.60 -0.66
C GLY A 30 -9.56 2.30 -0.96
N GLY A 31 -9.57 3.17 -1.98
CA GLY A 31 -10.78 3.84 -2.45
C GLY A 31 -11.85 2.88 -2.97
N TRP A 32 -11.45 1.85 -3.72
CA TRP A 32 -12.37 0.82 -4.20
C TRP A 32 -12.98 0.00 -3.06
N LEU A 33 -12.18 -0.39 -2.06
CA LEU A 33 -12.67 -1.10 -0.86
C LEU A 33 -13.66 -0.23 -0.08
N ILE A 34 -13.35 1.06 0.12
CA ILE A 34 -14.26 1.99 0.80
C ILE A 34 -15.57 2.12 0.01
N TRP A 35 -15.51 2.31 -1.30
CA TRP A 35 -16.71 2.40 -2.14
C TRP A 35 -17.55 1.11 -2.08
N ARG A 36 -16.90 -0.06 -2.19
CA ARG A 36 -17.57 -1.36 -2.11
C ARG A 36 -18.24 -1.57 -0.75
N SER A 37 -17.59 -1.13 0.34
CA SER A 37 -18.11 -1.27 1.70
C SER A 37 -19.37 -0.43 1.97
N ARG A 38 -19.67 0.58 1.13
CA ARG A 38 -20.87 1.42 1.25
C ARG A 38 -22.12 0.79 0.65
N ARG A 39 -22.00 -0.36 -0.03
CA ARG A 39 -23.19 -1.06 -0.55
C ARG A 39 -24.02 -1.59 0.64
N PRO A 40 -25.32 -1.29 0.70
CA PRO A 40 -26.19 -1.60 1.84
C PRO A 40 -26.45 -3.11 2.02
N GLU A 41 -25.89 -3.94 1.14
CA GLU A 41 -26.11 -5.38 1.05
C GLU A 41 -25.56 -6.16 2.26
N ASN A 42 -24.65 -5.61 3.08
CA ASN A 42 -24.14 -6.29 4.28
C ASN A 42 -23.53 -5.34 5.34
N PRO A 43 -24.12 -5.21 6.55
CA PRO A 43 -23.62 -4.33 7.63
C PRO A 43 -22.32 -4.83 8.32
N SER A 44 -21.85 -6.05 8.04
CA SER A 44 -20.61 -6.60 8.62
C SER A 44 -19.31 -6.13 7.93
N ARG A 45 -19.38 -5.30 6.87
CA ARG A 45 -18.23 -4.81 6.10
C ARG A 45 -17.38 -3.74 6.81
N ARG A 46 -17.47 -3.62 8.14
CA ARG A 46 -16.69 -2.67 8.94
C ARG A 46 -15.19 -2.90 8.77
N GLU A 47 -14.77 -4.15 8.67
CA GLU A 47 -13.37 -4.54 8.42
C GLU A 47 -12.91 -4.16 7.02
N GLU A 48 -13.73 -4.35 5.98
CA GLU A 48 -13.43 -3.88 4.62
C GLU A 48 -13.25 -2.36 4.58
N ARG A 49 -14.08 -1.62 5.31
CA ARG A 49 -13.98 -0.16 5.39
C ARG A 49 -12.70 0.28 6.11
N LEU A 50 -12.35 -0.35 7.23
CA LEU A 50 -11.11 -0.07 7.95
C LEU A 50 -9.87 -0.45 7.13
N GLY A 51 -9.90 -1.59 6.46
CA GLY A 51 -8.85 -2.02 5.53
C GLY A 51 -8.69 -1.02 4.39
N GLY A 52 -9.79 -0.60 3.77
CA GLY A 52 -9.78 0.41 2.71
C GLY A 52 -9.19 1.76 3.16
N ILE A 53 -9.53 2.21 4.37
CA ILE A 53 -8.94 3.42 4.96
C ILE A 53 -7.44 3.24 5.20
N ALA A 54 -7.01 2.10 5.76
CA ALA A 54 -5.60 1.82 6.00
C ALA A 54 -4.79 1.81 4.69
N PHE A 55 -5.32 1.18 3.64
CA PHE A 55 -4.71 1.20 2.30
C PHE A 55 -4.63 2.61 1.71
N ALA A 56 -5.67 3.43 1.86
CA ALA A 56 -5.67 4.80 1.38
C ALA A 56 -4.60 5.66 2.10
N VAL A 57 -4.49 5.53 3.44
CA VAL A 57 -3.50 6.25 4.24
C VAL A 57 -2.07 5.83 3.87
N LEU A 58 -1.82 4.53 3.77
CA LEU A 58 -0.52 4.00 3.34
C LEU A 58 -0.17 4.45 1.92
N GLY A 59 -1.13 4.44 1.00
CA GLY A 59 -0.95 4.92 -0.37
C GLY A 59 -0.55 6.39 -0.43
N CYS A 60 -1.22 7.25 0.35
CA CYS A 60 -0.85 8.66 0.48
C CYS A 60 0.57 8.83 1.05
N ALA A 61 0.89 8.14 2.14
CA ALA A 61 2.19 8.26 2.80
C ALA A 61 3.34 7.84 1.87
N ILE A 62 3.21 6.69 1.20
CA ILE A 62 4.23 6.19 0.27
C ILE A 62 4.30 7.06 -0.99
N GLY A 63 3.15 7.50 -1.51
CA GLY A 63 3.10 8.38 -2.67
C GLY A 63 3.81 9.72 -2.42
N ILE A 64 3.52 10.38 -1.30
CA ILE A 64 4.15 11.65 -0.93
C ILE A 64 5.65 11.45 -0.66
N ALA A 65 6.03 10.42 0.11
CA ALA A 65 7.45 10.12 0.35
C ALA A 65 8.22 9.85 -0.95
N GLY A 66 7.60 9.13 -1.88
CA GLY A 66 8.15 8.90 -3.22
C GLY A 66 8.31 10.18 -4.03
N LEU A 67 7.31 11.07 -4.02
CA LEU A 67 7.40 12.37 -4.70
C LEU A 67 8.50 13.26 -4.11
N VAL A 68 8.63 13.26 -2.78
CA VAL A 68 9.72 13.99 -2.10
C VAL A 68 11.08 13.40 -2.50
N ALA A 69 11.23 12.07 -2.51
CA ALA A 69 12.48 11.43 -2.94
C ALA A 69 12.83 11.80 -4.39
N VAL A 70 11.88 11.71 -5.32
CA VAL A 70 12.07 12.10 -6.73
C VAL A 70 12.40 13.60 -6.88
N ALA A 71 11.88 14.47 -6.02
CA ALA A 71 12.16 15.90 -6.08
C ALA A 71 13.52 16.31 -5.49
N ASN A 72 14.17 15.42 -4.71
CA ASN A 72 15.47 15.64 -4.10
C ASN A 72 16.61 14.86 -4.77
N ASP A 73 16.29 13.94 -5.68
CA ASP A 73 17.22 13.30 -6.62
C ASP A 73 17.53 14.24 -7.81
#